data_AF-A0A970PRW2-F1
#
_entry.id   AF-A0A970PRW2-F1
#
_cell.length_a   1.000
_cell.length_b   1.000
_cell.length_c   1.000
_cell.angle_alpha   90.00
_cell.angle_beta   90.00
_cell.angle_gamma   90.00
#
_symmetry.space_group_name_H-M   'P 1'
#
loop_
_entity.id
_entity.type
_entity.pdbx_description
1 polymer ?
#
loop_
_entity_poly.entity_id
_entity_poly.type
_entity_poly.pdbx_seq_one_letter_code
_entity_poly.pdbx_strand_id
1 'polypeptide(L)'
;EEARFRTYLTRVVINECRNIQRRRMREIPVDELPDLEYIMQPEQSELREAIDLLPESLRTPLLLHYMECFNEKETADALGISVVAVKNRLYRARKALKQKLKDWEVTPQ
;
A
#
# COMPACT_ATOMS: atom_id res chain seq x y z
N GLU A 1 4.86 2.58 26.15
CA GLU A 1 6.16 2.62 25.44
C GLU A 1 6.14 1.80 24.15
N GLU A 2 5.45 0.66 24.14
CA GLU A 2 5.26 -0.21 22.98
C GLU A 2 4.75 0.49 21.71
N ALA A 3 3.77 1.40 21.79
CA ALA A 3 3.25 2.11 20.62
C ALA A 3 4.32 3.00 19.91
N ARG A 4 5.25 3.58 20.69
CA ARG A 4 6.38 4.36 20.15
C ARG A 4 7.40 3.45 19.48
N PHE A 5 7.71 2.31 20.11
CA PHE A 5 8.62 1.31 19.56
C PHE A 5 8.09 0.71 18.25
N ARG A 6 6.80 0.32 18.23
CA ARG A 6 6.12 -0.21 17.03
C ARG A 6 6.20 0.79 15.88
N THR A 7 5.83 2.05 16.11
CA THR A 7 5.88 3.10 15.07
C THR A 7 7.29 3.31 14.52
N TYR A 8 8.29 3.35 15.41
CA TYR A 8 9.69 3.46 15.02
C TYR A 8 10.16 2.26 14.19
N LEU A 9 9.89 1.04 14.65
CA LEU A 9 10.26 -0.19 13.94
C LEU A 9 9.58 -0.27 12.56
N THR A 10 8.29 0.04 12.47
CA THR A 10 7.56 0.10 11.20
C THR A 10 8.18 1.11 10.24
N ARG A 11 8.63 2.28 10.73
CA ARG A 11 9.35 3.26 9.91
C ARG A 11 10.67 2.71 9.37
N VAL A 12 11.45 2.01 10.20
CA VAL A 12 12.70 1.36 9.76
C VAL A 12 12.40 0.34 8.67
N VAL A 13 11.41 -0.54 8.87
CA VAL A 13 11.03 -1.57 7.90
C VAL A 13 10.56 -0.93 6.58
N ILE A 14 9.68 0.07 6.63
CA ILE A 14 9.19 0.78 5.43
C ILE A 14 10.35 1.39 4.64
N ASN A 15 11.29 2.02 5.34
CA ASN A 15 12.45 2.63 4.70
C ASN A 15 13.35 1.58 4.04
N GLU A 16 13.54 0.43 4.68
CA GLU A 16 14.36 -0.65 4.12
C GLU A 16 13.68 -1.32 2.93
N CYS A 17 12.36 -1.54 2.97
CA CYS A 17 11.60 -2.01 1.81
C CYS A 17 11.75 -1.05 0.61
N ARG A 18 11.66 0.26 0.84
CA ARG A 18 11.90 1.27 -0.21
C ARG A 18 13.35 1.29 -0.69
N ASN A 19 14.31 0.97 0.17
CA ASN A 19 15.71 0.86 -0.23
C ASN A 19 15.93 -0.38 -1.11
N ILE A 20 15.41 -1.54 -0.71
CA ILE A 20 15.45 -2.79 -1.47
C ILE A 20 14.81 -2.59 -2.84
N GLN A 21 13.62 -2.00 -2.90
CA GLN A 21 12.93 -1.74 -4.17
C GLN A 21 13.73 -0.79 -5.07
N ARG A 22 14.33 0.28 -4.50
CA ARG A 22 15.23 1.18 -5.24
C ARG A 22 16.54 0.53 -5.68
N ARG A 23 17.03 -0.50 -4.99
CA ARG A 23 18.21 -1.29 -5.40
C ARG A 23 17.83 -2.24 -6.53
N ARG A 24 16.73 -2.98 -6.39
CA ARG A 24 16.18 -3.84 -7.45
C ARG A 24 15.86 -3.08 -8.72
N MET A 25 15.26 -1.88 -8.64
CA MET A 25 15.02 -1.04 -9.82
C MET A 25 16.30 -0.53 -10.50
N ARG A 26 17.46 -0.55 -9.81
CA ARG A 26 18.75 -0.15 -10.36
C ARG A 26 19.50 -1.32 -11.00
N GLU A 27 19.06 -2.56 -10.79
CA GLU A 27 19.64 -3.77 -11.38
C GLU A 27 18.60 -4.40 -12.31
N ILE A 28 18.78 -4.27 -13.63
CA ILE A 28 18.01 -5.05 -14.62
C ILE A 28 18.99 -6.03 -15.29
N PRO A 29 19.13 -7.28 -14.81
CA PRO A 29 19.68 -8.35 -15.62
C PRO A 29 18.64 -8.73 -16.68
N VAL A 30 19.00 -8.55 -17.96
CA VAL A 30 18.22 -9.05 -19.10
C VAL A 30 18.56 -10.52 -19.24
N ASP A 31 17.83 -11.39 -18.55
CA ASP A 31 17.49 -12.74 -18.99
C ASP A 31 16.58 -13.36 -17.92
N GLU A 32 15.40 -13.79 -18.35
CA GLU A 32 14.39 -14.52 -17.57
C GLU A 32 13.66 -13.70 -16.48
N LEU A 33 12.56 -13.06 -16.89
CA LEU A 33 11.44 -12.82 -15.99
C LEU A 33 10.81 -14.19 -15.66
N PRO A 34 10.82 -14.67 -14.41
CA PRO A 34 9.95 -15.78 -14.05
C PRO A 34 8.51 -15.27 -14.17
N ASP A 35 7.64 -16.04 -14.83
CA ASP A 35 6.20 -15.86 -14.73
C ASP A 35 5.83 -15.97 -13.25
N LEU A 36 5.73 -14.81 -12.58
CA LEU A 36 5.19 -14.72 -11.24
C LEU A 36 3.68 -14.92 -11.38
N GLU A 37 3.26 -16.16 -11.59
CA GLU A 37 1.91 -16.59 -11.23
C GLU A 37 1.81 -16.48 -9.71
N TYR A 38 1.46 -15.28 -9.27
CA TYR A 38 1.05 -15.03 -7.91
C TYR A 38 -0.28 -15.77 -7.73
N ILE A 39 -0.22 -16.98 -7.18
CA ILE A 39 -1.40 -17.83 -6.93
C ILE A 39 -2.27 -17.10 -5.90
N MET A 40 -3.21 -16.27 -6.39
CA MET A 40 -4.21 -15.59 -5.56
C MET A 40 -5.39 -16.53 -5.34
N GLN A 41 -5.79 -16.69 -4.08
CA GLN A 41 -7.01 -17.40 -3.73
C GLN A 41 -8.23 -16.62 -4.27
N PRO A 42 -9.19 -17.29 -4.93
CA PRO A 42 -10.16 -16.66 -5.82
C PRO A 42 -11.19 -15.76 -5.12
N GLU A 43 -11.50 -15.94 -3.83
CA GLU A 43 -12.61 -15.22 -3.20
C GLU A 43 -12.27 -13.82 -2.62
N GLN A 44 -11.01 -13.37 -2.68
CA GLN A 44 -10.58 -12.04 -2.17
C GLN A 44 -9.97 -11.13 -3.26
N SER A 45 -10.10 -11.53 -4.54
CA SER A 45 -9.27 -11.03 -5.63
C SER A 45 -9.48 -9.56 -5.96
N GLU A 46 -10.73 -9.10 -6.11
CA GLU A 46 -11.01 -7.80 -6.75
C GLU A 46 -10.59 -6.59 -5.90
N LEU A 47 -10.94 -6.58 -4.61
CA LEU A 47 -10.52 -5.52 -3.70
C LEU A 47 -9.00 -5.52 -3.56
N ARG A 48 -8.38 -6.70 -3.53
CA ARG A 48 -6.94 -6.83 -3.39
C ARG A 48 -6.23 -6.30 -4.63
N GLU A 49 -6.68 -6.68 -5.82
CA GLU A 49 -6.18 -6.16 -7.09
C GLU A 49 -6.36 -4.65 -7.17
N ALA A 50 -7.53 -4.12 -6.80
CA ALA A 50 -7.78 -2.68 -6.78
C ALA A 50 -6.84 -1.94 -5.82
N ILE A 51 -6.54 -2.52 -4.67
CA ILE A 51 -5.54 -1.99 -3.72
C ILE A 51 -4.14 -2.05 -4.32
N ASP A 52 -3.77 -3.15 -4.99
CA ASP A 52 -2.44 -3.33 -5.56
C ASP A 52 -2.18 -2.43 -6.77
N LEU A 53 -3.23 -2.02 -7.49
CA LEU A 53 -3.17 -1.00 -8.55
C LEU A 53 -3.02 0.44 -8.02
N LEU A 54 -3.20 0.69 -6.72
CA LEU A 54 -2.99 2.03 -6.17
C LEU A 54 -1.50 2.40 -6.19
N PRO A 55 -1.17 3.67 -6.50
CA PRO A 55 0.18 4.18 -6.28
C PRO A 55 0.63 3.95 -4.83
N GLU A 56 1.90 3.59 -4.62
CA GLU A 56 2.45 3.28 -3.29
C GLU A 56 2.13 4.39 -2.27
N SER A 57 2.18 5.66 -2.71
CA SER A 57 1.86 6.83 -1.88
C SER A 57 0.43 6.86 -1.32
N LEU A 58 -0.51 6.15 -1.94
CA LEU A 58 -1.90 5.98 -1.49
C LEU A 58 -2.12 4.63 -0.82
N ARG A 59 -1.48 3.57 -1.33
CA ARG A 59 -1.57 2.20 -0.81
C ARG A 59 -0.99 2.08 0.59
N THR A 60 0.24 2.57 0.83
CA THR A 60 0.91 2.39 2.13
C THR A 60 0.15 3.02 3.30
N PRO A 61 -0.33 4.28 3.23
CA PRO A 61 -1.16 4.84 4.31
C PRO A 61 -2.46 4.05 4.54
N LEU A 62 -3.08 3.55 3.46
CA LEU A 62 -4.31 2.75 3.54
C LEU A 62 -4.07 1.45 4.32
N LEU A 63 -3.03 0.69 3.96
CA LEU A 63 -2.68 -0.57 4.63
C LEU A 63 -2.33 -0.35 6.11
N LEU A 64 -1.50 0.66 6.41
CA LEU A 64 -1.15 0.98 7.80
C LEU A 64 -2.39 1.32 8.64
N HIS A 65 -3.33 2.07 8.09
CA HIS A 65 -4.51 2.50 8.82
C HIS A 65 -5.53 1.37 9.02
N TYR A 66 -5.82 0.60 7.96
CA TYR A 66 -6.91 -0.38 7.98
C TYR A 66 -6.49 -1.82 8.30
N MET A 67 -5.24 -2.21 8.00
CA MET A 67 -4.75 -3.56 8.29
C MET A 67 -3.92 -3.59 9.58
N GLU A 68 -3.04 -2.60 9.78
CA GLU A 68 -2.17 -2.54 10.95
C GLU A 68 -2.79 -1.74 12.12
N CYS A 69 -3.99 -1.20 11.94
CA CYS A 69 -4.74 -0.41 12.92
C CYS A 69 -3.99 0.84 13.45
N PHE A 70 -3.14 1.46 12.62
CA PHE A 70 -2.46 2.70 13.01
C PHE A 70 -3.44 3.87 12.95
N ASN A 71 -3.42 4.75 13.95
CA ASN A 71 -4.15 6.01 13.82
C ASN A 71 -3.44 6.96 12.84
N GLU A 72 -4.09 8.08 12.50
CA GLU A 72 -3.56 9.03 11.52
C GLU A 72 -2.22 9.65 11.94
N LYS A 73 -1.98 9.82 13.25
CA LYS A 73 -0.73 10.34 13.81
C LYS A 73 0.38 9.30 13.74
N GLU A 74 0.11 8.07 14.16
CA GLU A 74 1.08 6.96 14.04
C GLU A 74 1.45 6.72 12.57
N THR A 75 0.49 6.80 11.66
CA THR A 75 0.72 6.68 10.22
C THR A 75 1.59 7.82 9.70
N ALA A 76 1.34 9.06 10.15
CA ALA A 76 2.13 10.23 9.78
C ALA A 76 3.58 10.10 10.27
N ASP A 77 3.75 9.69 11.53
CA ASP A 77 5.04 9.48 12.16
C ASP A 77 5.82 8.34 11.48
N ALA A 78 5.17 7.22 11.18
CA ALA A 78 5.77 6.09 10.48
C ALA A 78 6.22 6.45 9.06
N LEU A 79 5.43 7.25 8.34
CA LEU A 79 5.72 7.64 6.96
C LEU A 79 6.58 8.90 6.83
N GLY A 80 6.77 9.66 7.91
CA GLY A 80 7.51 10.92 7.91
C GLY A 80 6.81 12.03 7.12
N ILE A 81 5.48 12.08 7.17
CA ILE A 81 4.65 13.10 6.48
C ILE A 81 3.70 13.77 7.47
N SER A 82 3.00 14.84 7.07
CA SER A 82 2.03 15.50 7.94
C SER A 82 0.75 14.67 8.10
N VAL A 83 0.06 14.80 9.24
CA VAL A 83 -1.26 14.19 9.48
C VAL A 83 -2.28 14.63 8.42
N VAL A 84 -2.22 15.89 7.98
CA VAL A 84 -3.04 16.41 6.88
C VAL A 84 -2.77 15.67 5.58
N ALA A 85 -1.49 15.37 5.27
CA ALA A 85 -1.13 14.58 4.11
C ALA A 85 -1.65 13.13 4.21
N VAL A 86 -1.61 12.51 5.40
CA VAL A 86 -2.23 11.19 5.63
C VAL A 86 -3.73 11.23 5.34
N LYS A 87 -4.46 12.18 5.93
CA LYS A 87 -5.91 12.36 5.69
C LYS A 87 -6.24 12.50 4.21
N ASN A 88 -5.51 13.36 3.50
CA ASN A 88 -5.70 13.58 2.08
C ASN A 88 -5.40 12.33 1.24
N ARG A 89 -4.34 11.59 1.59
CA ARG A 89 -3.98 10.33 0.91
C ARG A 89 -5.01 9.24 1.15
N LEU A 90 -5.48 9.06 2.39
CA LEU A 90 -6.54 8.13 2.73
C LEU A 90 -7.85 8.47 2.01
N TYR A 91 -8.22 9.75 1.96
CA TYR A 91 -9.40 10.20 1.21
C TYR A 91 -9.27 9.87 -0.29
N ARG A 92 -8.13 10.19 -0.90
CA ARG A 92 -7.87 9.89 -2.32
C ARG A 92 -7.85 8.39 -2.60
N ALA A 93 -7.24 7.59 -1.72
CA ALA A 93 -7.21 6.14 -1.83
C ALA A 93 -8.62 5.55 -1.80
N ARG A 94 -9.47 5.94 -0.83
CA ARG A 94 -10.87 5.51 -0.76
C ARG A 94 -11.67 5.95 -1.99
N LYS A 95 -11.45 7.17 -2.49
CA LYS A 95 -12.13 7.66 -3.71
C LYS A 95 -11.73 6.83 -4.93
N ALA A 96 -10.44 6.51 -5.08
CA ALA A 96 -9.94 5.69 -6.17
C ALA A 96 -10.50 4.25 -6.12
N LEU A 97 -10.49 3.62 -4.94
CA LEU A 97 -11.09 2.29 -4.74
C LEU A 97 -12.59 2.30 -5.05
N LYS A 98 -13.32 3.31 -4.55
CA LYS A 98 -14.76 3.45 -4.83
C LYS A 98 -15.06 3.60 -6.32
N GLN A 99 -14.24 4.34 -7.06
CA GLN A 99 -14.41 4.47 -8.50
C GLN A 99 -14.17 3.15 -9.21
N LYS A 100 -13.06 2.47 -8.91
CA LYS A 100 -12.73 1.17 -9.50
C LYS A 100 -13.78 0.09 -9.23
N LEU A 101 -14.30 0.03 -8.02
CA LEU A 101 -15.34 -0.94 -7.65
C LEU A 101 -16.72 -0.58 -8.23
N LYS A 102 -17.02 0.71 -8.41
CA LYS A 102 -18.27 1.14 -9.08
C LYS A 102 -18.26 0.87 -10.58
N ASP A 103 -17.13 1.08 -11.24
CA ASP A 103 -16.97 0.77 -12.67
C ASP A 103 -17.17 -0.75 -12.91
N TRP A 104 -16.87 -1.58 -11.90
CA TRP A 104 -17.10 -3.01 -11.90
C TRP A 104 -18.58 -3.40 -11.73
N GLU A 105 -19.33 -2.76 -10.82
CA GLU A 105 -20.79 -2.98 -10.66
C GLU A 105 -21.59 -2.73 -11.96
N VAL A 106 -21.03 -1.98 -12.91
CA VAL A 106 -21.68 -1.60 -14.19
C VAL A 106 -21.32 -2.56 -15.35
N THR A 107 -20.42 -3.53 -15.14
CA THR A 107 -20.08 -4.54 -16.16
C THR A 107 -20.69 -5.89 -15.76
N PRO A 108 -21.87 -6.28 -16.27
CA PRO A 108 -22.40 -7.61 -16.03
C PRO A 108 -21.54 -8.63 -16.79
N GLN A 109 -21.32 -9.79 -16.17
CA GLN A 109 -21.02 -11.03 -16.87
C GLN A 109 -22.15 -11.39 -17.84
#